data_AF-A0A6A9QPE4-F1
#
_entry.id   AF-A0A6A9QPE4-F1
#
_cell.length_a   1.000
_cell.length_b   1.000
_cell.length_c   1.000
_cell.angle_alpha   90.00
_cell.angle_beta   90.00
_cell.angle_gamma   90.00
#
_symmetry.space_group_name_H-M   'P 1'
#
loop_
_entity.id
_entity.type
_entity.pdbx_description
1 polymer ?
#
loop_
_entity_poly.entity_id
_entity_poly.type
_entity_poly.pdbx_seq_one_letter_code
_entity_poly.pdbx_strand_id
1 'polypeptide(L)'
;MFYPSPLILTYIAYVITMTLALSWAFDESIRGNNLGSITMVISYISTSVYLIVFSLNNLGIVLSIVVILIVIPITLRNLGFNRSYNVLLLLINEIIMSLVYYVILRGFNNAVLALSFYGTDIPVSSLSPVNVILALIELSNSFMFFLMILPEVLYFSIRHKHYYPLLLSILALSGPNIASEMTHSILPLPYDPIKEASVLITLLSIILSVYFSYNVVKGRMNLNSYLIFIVANIILSLSSLYYSISLNEIPYGIATLITIYIALSDIKFNLRIPTTIWLLLAIPQALWGLSIALWYNLLQFELLLGIGLSIFYIISVRLITKF
;
A
#
# COMPACT_ATOMS: atom_id res chain seq x y z
N MET A 1 -28.90 21.81 -6.72
CA MET A 1 -28.40 20.73 -5.85
C MET A 1 -28.58 19.42 -6.59
N PHE A 2 -27.49 18.79 -7.03
CA PHE A 2 -27.54 17.42 -7.56
C PHE A 2 -27.59 16.48 -6.35
N TYR A 3 -28.74 15.82 -6.13
CA TYR A 3 -28.81 14.74 -5.17
C TYR A 3 -27.97 13.56 -5.72
N PRO A 4 -27.08 12.95 -4.91
CA PRO A 4 -26.35 11.78 -5.36
C PRO A 4 -27.35 10.68 -5.71
N SER A 5 -27.10 9.96 -6.82
CA SER A 5 -27.99 8.89 -7.26
C SER A 5 -28.12 7.83 -6.14
N PRO A 6 -29.29 7.18 -5.99
CA PRO A 6 -29.49 6.15 -4.96
C PRO A 6 -28.41 5.06 -4.95
N LEU A 7 -27.85 4.76 -6.13
CA LEU A 7 -26.79 3.78 -6.33
C LEU A 7 -25.46 4.20 -5.67
N ILE A 8 -25.12 5.49 -5.70
CA ILE A 8 -23.94 6.05 -5.03
C ILE A 8 -24.12 5.98 -3.51
N LEU A 9 -25.31 6.34 -3.00
CA LEU A 9 -25.61 6.28 -1.56
C LEU A 9 -25.56 4.83 -1.03
N THR A 10 -26.11 3.88 -1.77
CA THR A 10 -26.01 2.46 -1.41
C THR A 10 -24.57 1.96 -1.42
N TYR A 11 -23.75 2.44 -2.35
CA TYR A 11 -22.34 2.10 -2.41
C TYR A 11 -21.55 2.68 -1.23
N ILE A 12 -21.78 3.94 -0.84
CA ILE A 12 -21.15 4.55 0.33
C ILE A 12 -21.52 3.79 1.61
N ALA A 13 -22.80 3.45 1.79
CA ALA A 13 -23.25 2.65 2.92
C ALA A 13 -22.61 1.25 2.91
N TYR A 14 -22.48 0.63 1.73
CA TYR A 14 -21.79 -0.65 1.57
C TYR A 14 -20.32 -0.57 1.99
N VAL A 15 -19.58 0.43 1.52
CA VAL A 15 -18.16 0.60 1.88
C VAL A 15 -18.01 0.78 3.38
N ILE A 16 -18.79 1.69 4.01
CA ILE A 16 -18.73 1.91 5.46
C ILE A 16 -19.00 0.62 6.24
N THR A 17 -20.05 -0.13 5.86
CA THR A 17 -20.41 -1.38 6.54
C THR A 17 -19.36 -2.47 6.34
N MET A 18 -18.79 -2.60 5.14
CA MET A 18 -17.74 -3.59 4.88
C MET A 18 -16.41 -3.24 5.54
N THR A 19 -15.99 -1.99 5.55
CA THR A 19 -14.78 -1.55 6.29
C THR A 19 -14.91 -1.90 7.77
N LEU A 20 -16.05 -1.62 8.41
CA LEU A 20 -16.28 -2.01 9.81
C LEU A 20 -16.26 -3.54 10.00
N ALA A 21 -16.91 -4.27 9.09
CA ALA A 21 -16.97 -5.73 9.15
C ALA A 21 -15.60 -6.38 8.96
N LEU A 22 -14.81 -5.92 7.99
CA LEU A 22 -13.47 -6.42 7.68
C LEU A 22 -12.48 -6.05 8.79
N SER A 23 -12.53 -4.84 9.32
CA SER A 23 -11.72 -4.43 10.48
C SER A 23 -11.94 -5.36 11.69
N TRP A 24 -13.20 -5.65 12.03
CA TRP A 24 -13.52 -6.59 13.10
C TRP A 24 -13.11 -8.03 12.76
N ALA A 25 -13.46 -8.50 11.56
CA ALA A 25 -13.21 -9.87 11.12
C ALA A 25 -11.72 -10.19 11.03
N PHE A 26 -10.91 -9.24 10.54
CA PHE A 26 -9.46 -9.35 10.49
C PHE A 26 -8.86 -9.47 11.89
N ASP A 27 -9.26 -8.60 12.82
CA ASP A 27 -8.79 -8.68 14.22
C ASP A 27 -9.12 -10.02 14.88
N GLU A 28 -10.35 -10.52 14.72
CA GLU A 28 -10.76 -11.83 15.23
C GLU A 28 -10.00 -12.98 14.55
N SER A 29 -9.78 -12.89 13.24
CA SER A 29 -9.07 -13.92 12.48
C SER A 29 -7.61 -14.08 12.92
N ILE A 30 -6.92 -12.96 13.22
CA ILE A 30 -5.52 -12.97 13.69
C ILE A 30 -5.42 -13.57 15.10
N ARG A 31 -6.47 -13.46 15.91
CA ARG A 31 -6.58 -14.13 17.23
C ARG A 31 -6.85 -15.64 17.12
N GLY A 32 -7.00 -16.18 15.91
CA GLY A 32 -7.28 -17.59 15.66
C GLY A 32 -8.77 -17.93 15.70
N ASN A 33 -9.67 -16.93 15.72
CA ASN A 33 -11.10 -17.18 15.67
C ASN A 33 -11.53 -17.44 14.21
N ASN A 34 -11.98 -18.67 13.94
CA ASN A 34 -12.43 -19.08 12.61
C ASN A 34 -13.61 -18.25 12.09
N LEU A 35 -14.45 -17.69 12.98
CA LEU A 35 -15.55 -16.83 12.57
C LEU A 35 -15.03 -15.59 11.82
N GLY A 36 -13.92 -14.99 12.28
CA GLY A 36 -13.31 -13.85 11.60
C GLY A 36 -12.88 -14.20 10.17
N SER A 37 -12.16 -15.31 10.00
CA SER A 37 -11.76 -15.77 8.66
C SER A 37 -12.96 -16.10 7.77
N ILE A 38 -14.03 -16.70 8.32
CA ILE A 38 -15.26 -16.99 7.58
C ILE A 38 -15.94 -15.69 7.14
N THR A 39 -16.05 -14.71 8.03
CA THR A 39 -16.63 -13.39 7.71
C THR A 39 -15.84 -12.70 6.60
N MET A 40 -14.50 -12.74 6.61
CA MET A 40 -13.70 -12.18 5.53
C MET A 40 -13.93 -12.87 4.17
N VAL A 41 -14.18 -14.18 4.16
CA VAL A 41 -14.55 -14.92 2.93
C VAL A 41 -15.95 -14.52 2.47
N ILE A 42 -16.91 -14.35 3.39
CA ILE A 42 -18.26 -13.91 3.05
C ILE A 42 -18.23 -12.49 2.48
N SER A 43 -17.48 -11.57 3.10
CA SER A 43 -17.26 -10.21 2.58
C SER A 43 -16.67 -10.24 1.17
N TYR A 44 -15.70 -11.13 0.93
CA TYR A 44 -15.12 -11.30 -0.40
C TYR A 44 -16.15 -11.77 -1.43
N ILE A 45 -16.95 -12.78 -1.09
CA ILE A 45 -18.00 -13.32 -1.97
C ILE A 45 -19.04 -12.24 -2.25
N SER A 46 -19.50 -11.53 -1.22
CA SER A 46 -20.46 -10.42 -1.35
C SER A 46 -19.93 -9.34 -2.31
N THR A 47 -18.68 -8.91 -2.10
CA THR A 47 -18.05 -7.89 -2.97
C THR A 47 -17.90 -8.39 -4.41
N SER A 48 -17.54 -9.66 -4.58
CA SER A 48 -17.39 -10.28 -5.89
C SER A 48 -18.71 -10.37 -6.65
N VAL A 49 -19.83 -10.62 -5.94
CA VAL A 49 -21.17 -10.59 -6.54
C VAL A 49 -21.48 -9.18 -7.08
N TYR A 50 -21.17 -8.13 -6.32
CA TYR A 50 -21.30 -6.75 -6.82
C TYR A 50 -20.45 -6.52 -8.07
N LEU A 51 -19.19 -6.94 -8.06
CA LEU A 51 -18.31 -6.80 -9.23
C LEU A 51 -18.89 -7.51 -10.47
N ILE A 52 -19.40 -8.73 -10.32
CA ILE A 52 -20.02 -9.51 -11.40
C ILE A 52 -21.24 -8.79 -11.95
N VAL A 53 -22.14 -8.33 -11.07
CA VAL A 53 -23.39 -7.63 -11.46
C VAL A 53 -23.07 -6.34 -12.24
N PHE A 54 -22.08 -5.56 -11.80
CA PHE A 54 -21.73 -4.30 -12.47
C PHE A 54 -20.85 -4.46 -13.72
N SER A 55 -20.31 -5.64 -13.97
CA SER A 55 -19.41 -5.87 -15.11
C SER A 55 -20.08 -6.45 -16.36
N LEU A 56 -21.40 -6.74 -16.30
CA LEU A 56 -22.34 -7.17 -17.35
C LEU A 56 -21.75 -7.90 -18.57
N ASN A 57 -21.05 -7.19 -19.47
CA ASN A 57 -20.54 -7.73 -20.74
C ASN A 57 -19.17 -8.45 -20.61
N ASN A 58 -18.54 -8.46 -19.43
CA ASN A 58 -17.18 -8.99 -19.22
C ASN A 58 -17.11 -10.13 -18.19
N LEU A 59 -18.21 -10.87 -18.04
CA LEU A 59 -18.34 -11.93 -17.02
C LEU A 59 -17.17 -12.93 -17.05
N GLY A 60 -16.70 -13.35 -18.23
CA GLY A 60 -15.59 -14.30 -18.34
C GLY A 60 -14.28 -13.80 -17.71
N ILE A 61 -13.95 -12.52 -17.93
CA ILE A 61 -12.75 -11.89 -17.35
C ILE A 61 -12.94 -11.70 -15.85
N VAL A 62 -14.10 -11.20 -15.43
CA VAL A 62 -14.40 -10.89 -14.02
C VAL A 62 -14.41 -12.14 -13.16
N LEU A 63 -15.04 -13.22 -13.62
CA LEU A 63 -15.03 -14.51 -12.93
C LEU A 63 -13.61 -15.04 -12.79
N SER A 64 -12.77 -14.88 -13.80
CA SER A 64 -11.35 -15.29 -13.74
C SER A 64 -10.59 -14.50 -12.67
N ILE A 65 -10.78 -13.18 -12.60
CA ILE A 65 -10.17 -12.32 -11.57
C ILE A 65 -10.58 -12.79 -10.17
N VAL A 66 -11.88 -12.94 -9.94
CA VAL A 66 -12.43 -13.35 -8.63
C VAL A 66 -11.90 -14.73 -8.21
N VAL A 67 -11.92 -15.71 -9.12
CA VAL A 67 -11.45 -17.06 -8.78
C VAL A 67 -9.95 -17.07 -8.49
N ILE A 68 -9.13 -16.44 -9.33
CA ILE A 68 -7.67 -16.45 -9.16
C ILE A 68 -7.28 -15.77 -7.84
N LEU A 69 -7.89 -14.62 -7.53
CA LEU A 69 -7.55 -13.86 -6.34
C LEU A 69 -7.93 -14.60 -5.04
N ILE A 70 -9.03 -15.35 -4.98
CA ILE A 70 -9.34 -16.13 -3.77
C ILE A 70 -8.54 -17.43 -3.65
N VAL A 71 -8.08 -18.01 -4.76
CA VAL A 71 -7.29 -19.25 -4.73
C VAL A 71 -5.96 -19.05 -4.00
N ILE A 72 -5.28 -17.91 -4.20
CA ILE A 72 -3.99 -17.61 -3.55
C ILE A 72 -4.07 -17.73 -2.01
N PRO A 73 -4.94 -17.00 -1.29
CA PRO A 73 -5.05 -17.14 0.15
C PRO A 73 -5.49 -18.56 0.57
N ILE A 74 -6.40 -19.21 -0.16
CA ILE A 74 -6.83 -20.58 0.15
C ILE A 74 -5.64 -21.55 0.11
N THR A 75 -4.76 -21.45 -0.89
CA THR A 75 -3.57 -22.31 -0.96
C THR A 75 -2.66 -22.11 0.24
N LEU A 76 -2.45 -20.87 0.71
CA LEU A 76 -1.66 -20.59 1.91
C LEU A 76 -2.29 -21.16 3.19
N ARG A 77 -3.62 -21.10 3.31
CA ARG A 77 -4.33 -21.76 4.41
C ARG A 77 -4.09 -23.27 4.40
N ASN A 78 -4.16 -23.90 3.24
CA ASN A 78 -3.92 -25.33 3.07
C ASN A 78 -2.46 -25.73 3.39
N LEU A 79 -1.51 -24.81 3.17
CA LEU A 79 -0.11 -24.98 3.55
C LEU A 79 0.17 -24.69 5.03
N GLY A 80 -0.85 -24.32 5.82
CA GLY A 80 -0.72 -24.03 7.26
C GLY A 80 -0.31 -22.59 7.59
N PHE A 81 -0.16 -21.71 6.60
CA PHE A 81 0.20 -20.30 6.80
C PHE A 81 -1.03 -19.43 7.13
N ASN A 82 -1.70 -19.72 8.25
CA ASN A 82 -2.98 -19.08 8.63
C ASN A 82 -2.92 -17.55 8.74
N ARG A 83 -1.81 -17.01 9.29
CA ARG A 83 -1.66 -15.55 9.41
C ARG A 83 -1.51 -14.89 8.04
N SER A 84 -0.65 -15.44 7.19
CA SER A 84 -0.48 -14.99 5.80
C SER A 84 -1.77 -15.12 4.99
N TYR A 85 -2.53 -16.19 5.20
CA TYR A 85 -3.88 -16.37 4.64
C TYR A 85 -4.79 -15.20 4.99
N ASN A 86 -4.92 -14.86 6.28
CA ASN A 86 -5.80 -13.78 6.72
C ASN A 86 -5.33 -12.40 6.20
N VAL A 87 -4.02 -12.12 6.23
CA VAL A 87 -3.47 -10.86 5.71
C VAL A 87 -3.69 -10.72 4.21
N LEU A 88 -3.42 -11.78 3.42
CA LEU A 88 -3.66 -11.73 1.97
C LEU A 88 -5.15 -11.66 1.65
N LEU A 89 -6.00 -12.36 2.41
CA LEU A 89 -7.43 -12.26 2.24
C LEU A 89 -7.94 -10.84 2.51
N LEU A 90 -7.37 -10.12 3.49
CA LEU A 90 -7.66 -8.71 3.73
C LEU A 90 -7.29 -7.87 2.51
N LEU A 91 -6.02 -7.93 2.08
CA LEU A 91 -5.52 -7.13 0.95
C LEU A 91 -6.32 -7.38 -0.33
N ILE A 92 -6.72 -8.63 -0.57
CA ILE A 92 -7.51 -9.01 -1.74
C ILE A 92 -8.97 -8.53 -1.65
N ASN A 93 -9.57 -8.50 -0.46
CA ASN A 93 -10.85 -7.82 -0.25
C ASN A 93 -10.74 -6.34 -0.62
N GLU A 94 -9.70 -5.66 -0.15
CA GLU A 94 -9.50 -4.23 -0.43
C GLU A 94 -9.27 -3.95 -1.91
N ILE A 95 -8.49 -4.79 -2.61
CA ILE A 95 -8.30 -4.69 -4.06
C ILE A 95 -9.63 -4.85 -4.79
N ILE A 96 -10.44 -5.87 -4.44
CA ILE A 96 -11.72 -6.10 -5.13
C ILE A 96 -12.72 -4.99 -4.81
N MET A 97 -12.82 -4.52 -3.57
CA MET A 97 -13.68 -3.39 -3.20
C MET A 97 -13.26 -2.11 -3.93
N SER A 98 -11.94 -1.86 -4.03
CA SER A 98 -11.40 -0.73 -4.79
C SER A 98 -11.72 -0.87 -6.28
N LEU A 99 -11.63 -2.07 -6.87
CA LEU A 99 -12.02 -2.28 -8.27
C LEU A 99 -13.51 -1.98 -8.49
N VAL A 100 -14.39 -2.46 -7.59
CA VAL A 100 -15.84 -2.25 -7.68
C VAL A 100 -16.16 -0.75 -7.74
N TYR A 101 -15.47 0.08 -6.96
CA TYR A 101 -15.61 1.54 -7.03
C TYR A 101 -15.41 2.06 -8.46
N TYR A 102 -14.27 1.73 -9.08
CA TYR A 102 -13.94 2.20 -10.42
C TYR A 102 -14.90 1.63 -11.47
N VAL A 103 -15.34 0.38 -11.31
CA VAL A 103 -16.32 -0.26 -12.20
C VAL A 103 -17.68 0.44 -12.11
N ILE A 104 -18.15 0.83 -10.92
CA ILE A 104 -19.40 1.57 -10.75
C ILE A 104 -19.32 2.95 -11.44
N LEU A 105 -18.17 3.62 -11.34
CA LEU A 105 -18.00 4.96 -11.92
C LEU A 105 -17.82 4.96 -13.44
N ARG A 106 -17.13 3.97 -14.01
CA ARG A 106 -16.63 4.03 -15.40
C ARG A 106 -17.09 2.86 -16.27
N GLY A 107 -17.64 1.81 -15.68
CA GLY A 107 -17.83 0.50 -16.31
C GLY A 107 -16.52 -0.30 -16.38
N PHE A 108 -16.62 -1.63 -16.44
CA PHE A 108 -15.48 -2.54 -16.29
C PHE A 108 -14.32 -2.25 -17.27
N ASN A 109 -14.60 -2.13 -18.57
CA ASN A 109 -13.55 -1.94 -19.57
C ASN A 109 -12.79 -0.63 -19.35
N ASN A 110 -13.53 0.46 -19.17
CA ASN A 110 -12.92 1.77 -18.97
C ASN A 110 -12.20 1.86 -17.62
N ALA A 111 -12.69 1.17 -16.59
CA ALA A 111 -12.00 1.08 -15.31
C ALA A 111 -10.63 0.41 -15.46
N VAL A 112 -10.57 -0.77 -16.09
CA VAL A 112 -9.31 -1.49 -16.31
C VAL A 112 -8.37 -0.70 -17.20
N LEU A 113 -8.86 -0.13 -18.31
CA LEU A 113 -8.02 0.66 -19.22
C LEU A 113 -7.49 1.92 -18.54
N ALA A 114 -8.34 2.65 -17.80
CA ALA A 114 -7.92 3.85 -17.08
C ALA A 114 -6.89 3.52 -16.00
N LEU A 115 -7.11 2.49 -15.18
CA LEU A 115 -6.15 2.08 -14.15
C LEU A 115 -4.84 1.59 -14.78
N SER A 116 -4.89 0.83 -15.88
CA SER A 116 -3.65 0.41 -16.56
C SER A 116 -2.87 1.60 -17.13
N PHE A 117 -3.59 2.61 -17.66
CA PHE A 117 -2.98 3.83 -18.15
C PHE A 117 -2.37 4.64 -17.00
N TYR A 118 -3.10 4.84 -15.90
CA TYR A 118 -2.60 5.56 -14.73
C TYR A 118 -1.34 4.90 -14.16
N GLY A 119 -1.34 3.57 -14.04
CA GLY A 119 -0.17 2.88 -13.50
C GLY A 119 1.07 2.88 -14.40
N THR A 120 0.93 3.06 -15.72
CA THR A 120 2.06 2.89 -16.66
C THR A 120 2.38 4.11 -17.53
N ASP A 121 1.49 5.10 -17.57
CA ASP A 121 1.48 6.21 -18.53
C ASP A 121 1.50 5.77 -20.01
N ILE A 122 1.15 4.50 -20.30
CA ILE A 122 1.10 3.95 -21.66
C ILE A 122 -0.36 3.90 -22.12
N PRO A 123 -0.74 4.58 -23.21
CA PRO A 123 -2.12 4.59 -23.69
C PRO A 123 -2.55 3.18 -24.12
N VAL A 124 -3.66 2.71 -23.56
CA VAL A 124 -4.21 1.38 -23.81
C VAL A 124 -5.60 1.48 -24.43
N SER A 125 -5.79 0.85 -25.60
CA SER A 125 -7.06 0.88 -26.34
C SER A 125 -7.81 -0.45 -26.32
N SER A 126 -7.22 -1.53 -25.79
CA SER A 126 -7.82 -2.86 -25.77
C SER A 126 -7.59 -3.59 -24.44
N LEU A 127 -8.57 -4.40 -24.07
CA LEU A 127 -8.47 -5.27 -22.90
C LEU A 127 -7.53 -6.44 -23.20
N SER A 128 -6.48 -6.57 -22.42
CA SER A 128 -5.59 -7.73 -22.42
C SER A 128 -5.42 -8.24 -20.99
N PRO A 129 -5.06 -9.52 -20.78
CA PRO A 129 -4.76 -10.05 -19.45
C PRO A 129 -3.68 -9.25 -18.71
N VAL A 130 -2.70 -8.72 -19.45
CA VAL A 130 -1.65 -7.86 -18.88
C VAL A 130 -2.24 -6.59 -18.31
N ASN A 131 -3.14 -5.93 -19.04
CA ASN A 131 -3.79 -4.69 -18.59
C ASN A 131 -4.65 -4.91 -17.34
N VAL A 132 -5.28 -6.09 -17.22
CA VAL A 132 -6.01 -6.47 -16.00
C VAL A 132 -5.06 -6.59 -14.80
N ILE A 133 -3.91 -7.26 -14.96
CA ILE A 133 -2.93 -7.41 -13.88
C ILE A 133 -2.38 -6.04 -13.46
N LEU A 134 -2.00 -5.21 -14.43
CA LEU A 134 -1.49 -3.86 -14.17
C LEU A 134 -2.54 -3.01 -13.44
N ALA A 135 -3.81 -3.07 -13.88
CA ALA A 135 -4.91 -2.38 -13.21
C ALA A 135 -5.11 -2.86 -11.77
N LEU A 136 -5.04 -4.18 -11.50
CA LEU A 136 -5.19 -4.73 -10.16
C LEU A 136 -4.05 -4.30 -9.22
N ILE A 137 -2.82 -4.19 -9.74
CA ILE A 137 -1.68 -3.69 -8.97
C ILE A 137 -1.85 -2.19 -8.71
N GLU A 138 -2.25 -1.43 -9.73
CA GLU A 138 -2.44 0.02 -9.62
C GLU A 138 -3.51 0.40 -8.58
N LEU A 139 -4.49 -0.46 -8.34
CA LEU A 139 -5.45 -0.23 -7.25
C LEU A 139 -4.78 -0.03 -5.89
N SER A 140 -3.61 -0.62 -5.63
CA SER A 140 -2.88 -0.39 -4.37
C SER A 140 -2.31 1.02 -4.22
N ASN A 141 -2.11 1.72 -5.34
CA ASN A 141 -1.78 3.14 -5.37
C ASN A 141 -3.04 4.03 -5.31
N SER A 142 -4.23 3.46 -5.50
CA SER A 142 -5.45 4.26 -5.52
C SER A 142 -5.87 4.76 -4.14
N PHE A 143 -6.49 5.95 -4.12
CA PHE A 143 -7.12 6.51 -2.92
C PHE A 143 -8.16 5.58 -2.29
N MET A 144 -8.90 4.84 -3.13
CA MET A 144 -9.93 3.95 -2.61
C MET A 144 -9.32 2.83 -1.77
N PHE A 145 -8.20 2.27 -2.22
CA PHE A 145 -7.47 1.28 -1.44
C PHE A 145 -6.92 1.86 -0.14
N PHE A 146 -6.37 3.08 -0.18
CA PHE A 146 -5.94 3.79 1.04
C PHE A 146 -7.07 3.94 2.07
N LEU A 147 -8.23 4.44 1.64
CA LEU A 147 -9.40 4.64 2.50
C LEU A 147 -9.93 3.34 3.11
N MET A 148 -9.76 2.22 2.39
CA MET A 148 -10.29 0.93 2.84
C MET A 148 -9.27 0.05 3.55
N ILE A 149 -7.96 0.31 3.48
CA ILE A 149 -6.96 -0.47 4.25
C ILE A 149 -6.52 0.24 5.53
N LEU A 150 -6.51 1.57 5.53
CA LEU A 150 -6.02 2.35 6.67
C LEU A 150 -6.87 2.14 7.94
N PRO A 151 -8.22 2.16 7.89
CA PRO A 151 -9.05 1.91 9.09
C PRO A 151 -8.77 0.56 9.75
N GLU A 152 -8.49 -0.47 8.96
CA GLU A 152 -8.26 -1.86 9.34
C GLU A 152 -6.92 -1.97 10.05
N VAL A 153 -5.87 -1.38 9.46
CA VAL A 153 -4.54 -1.29 10.06
C VAL A 153 -4.58 -0.48 11.35
N LEU A 154 -5.33 0.62 11.37
CA LEU A 154 -5.48 1.50 12.53
C LEU A 154 -6.23 0.78 13.65
N TYR A 155 -7.35 0.14 13.34
CA TYR A 155 -8.15 -0.65 14.29
C TYR A 155 -7.32 -1.77 14.90
N PHE A 156 -6.63 -2.55 14.07
CA PHE A 156 -5.72 -3.60 14.51
C PHE A 156 -4.63 -3.05 15.44
N SER A 157 -3.95 -1.97 15.03
CA SER A 157 -2.82 -1.42 15.77
C SER A 157 -3.23 -0.82 17.13
N ILE A 158 -4.37 -0.13 17.18
CA ILE A 158 -4.90 0.44 18.43
C ILE A 158 -5.39 -0.67 19.37
N ARG A 159 -6.18 -1.63 18.85
CA ARG A 159 -6.77 -2.69 19.68
C ARG A 159 -5.71 -3.60 20.30
N HIS A 160 -4.60 -3.84 19.59
CA HIS A 160 -3.45 -4.63 20.08
C HIS A 160 -2.35 -3.80 20.76
N LYS A 161 -2.48 -2.46 20.84
CA LYS A 161 -1.42 -1.54 21.33
C LYS A 161 -0.06 -1.78 20.63
N HIS A 162 -0.10 -2.19 19.37
CA HIS A 162 1.06 -2.54 18.56
C HIS A 162 1.10 -1.61 17.36
N TYR A 163 1.80 -0.48 17.50
CA TYR A 163 1.79 0.61 16.52
C TYR A 163 2.75 0.41 15.33
N TYR A 164 3.65 -0.59 15.39
CA TYR A 164 4.61 -0.84 14.32
C TYR A 164 3.95 -1.05 12.93
N PRO A 165 2.87 -1.84 12.78
CA PRO A 165 2.22 -2.06 11.48
C PRO A 165 1.59 -0.79 10.94
N LEU A 166 1.02 0.05 11.82
CA LEU A 166 0.51 1.36 11.46
C LEU A 166 1.61 2.27 10.93
N LEU A 167 2.73 2.41 11.65
CA LEU A 167 3.84 3.27 11.21
C LEU A 167 4.42 2.83 9.86
N LEU A 168 4.56 1.51 9.66
CA LEU A 168 5.08 0.96 8.42
C LEU A 168 4.08 1.10 7.25
N SER A 169 2.78 0.90 7.52
CA SER A 169 1.73 1.05 6.50
C SER A 169 1.52 2.52 6.12
N ILE A 170 1.57 3.45 7.07
CA ILE A 170 1.55 4.89 6.78
C ILE A 170 2.70 5.25 5.85
N LEU A 171 3.92 4.76 6.12
CA LEU A 171 5.05 5.00 5.22
C LEU A 171 4.78 4.50 3.79
N ALA A 172 4.27 3.28 3.63
CA ALA A 172 3.94 2.70 2.33
C ALA A 172 2.89 3.53 1.58
N LEU A 173 1.86 3.98 2.30
CA LEU A 173 0.72 4.71 1.76
C LEU A 173 1.02 6.20 1.50
N SER A 174 2.10 6.78 2.05
CA SER A 174 2.30 8.25 2.06
C SER A 174 3.03 8.86 0.84
N GLY A 175 3.16 8.12 -0.26
CA GLY A 175 3.91 8.53 -1.46
C GLY A 175 3.01 8.73 -2.70
N PRO A 176 3.36 8.13 -3.85
CA PRO A 176 2.53 8.10 -5.06
C PRO A 176 1.04 7.81 -4.82
N ASN A 177 0.71 7.05 -3.77
CA ASN A 177 -0.67 6.70 -3.47
C ASN A 177 -1.53 7.92 -3.04
N ILE A 178 -0.93 8.90 -2.35
CA ILE A 178 -1.55 10.20 -2.04
C ILE A 178 -1.51 11.13 -3.26
N ALA A 179 -0.61 10.89 -4.23
CA ALA A 179 -0.60 11.66 -5.46
C ALA A 179 -1.73 11.23 -6.42
N SER A 180 -1.88 9.92 -6.59
CA SER A 180 -2.99 9.25 -7.28
C SER A 180 -4.37 9.70 -6.75
N GLU A 181 -4.45 10.00 -5.44
CA GLU A 181 -5.63 10.60 -4.81
C GLU A 181 -6.09 11.90 -5.48
N MET A 182 -5.18 12.82 -5.83
CA MET A 182 -5.55 14.13 -6.34
C MET A 182 -5.53 14.22 -7.88
N THR A 183 -4.89 13.27 -8.57
CA THR A 183 -4.92 13.19 -10.05
C THR A 183 -6.10 12.38 -10.59
N HIS A 184 -6.56 11.36 -9.86
CA HIS A 184 -7.52 10.38 -10.37
C HIS A 184 -8.87 10.37 -9.66
N SER A 185 -9.01 11.09 -8.54
CA SER A 185 -10.23 11.16 -7.75
C SER A 185 -10.68 12.59 -7.47
N ILE A 186 -11.88 12.91 -7.98
CA ILE A 186 -12.84 13.86 -7.41
C ILE A 186 -12.57 15.36 -7.64
N LEU A 187 -11.33 15.84 -7.62
CA LEU A 187 -11.00 17.25 -7.90
C LEU A 187 -9.74 17.33 -8.79
N PRO A 188 -9.86 17.59 -10.10
CA PRO A 188 -8.68 17.70 -10.95
C PRO A 188 -7.85 18.89 -10.47
N LEU A 189 -6.72 18.60 -9.84
CA LEU A 189 -5.72 19.63 -9.59
C LEU A 189 -5.14 20.09 -10.94
N PRO A 190 -4.74 21.37 -11.05
CA PRO A 190 -4.11 21.87 -12.27
C PRO A 190 -2.68 21.33 -12.46
N TYR A 191 -2.18 20.52 -11.54
CA TYR A 191 -0.86 19.92 -11.55
C TYR A 191 -0.88 18.54 -10.86
N ASP A 192 0.15 17.75 -11.12
CA ASP A 192 0.37 16.46 -10.46
C ASP A 192 0.99 16.67 -9.05
N PRO A 193 0.29 16.32 -7.95
CA PRO A 193 0.74 16.46 -6.56
C PRO A 193 1.88 15.49 -6.17
N ILE A 194 2.40 14.69 -7.11
CA ILE A 194 3.44 13.71 -6.83
C ILE A 194 4.70 14.32 -6.21
N LYS A 195 4.96 15.60 -6.50
CA LYS A 195 6.09 16.34 -5.94
C LYS A 195 5.92 16.53 -4.43
N GLU A 196 4.74 16.98 -4.01
CA GLU A 196 4.36 17.19 -2.63
C GLU A 196 4.30 15.87 -1.86
N ALA A 197 3.72 14.83 -2.46
CA ALA A 197 3.65 13.50 -1.86
C ALA A 197 5.05 12.89 -1.66
N SER A 198 5.96 13.09 -2.62
CA SER A 198 7.37 12.66 -2.53
C SER A 198 8.12 13.36 -1.40
N VAL A 199 7.81 14.64 -1.13
CA VAL A 199 8.36 15.37 0.03
C VAL A 199 7.80 14.81 1.34
N LEU A 200 6.49 14.55 1.41
CA LEU A 200 5.84 13.99 2.60
C LEU A 200 6.42 12.63 2.98
N ILE A 201 6.49 11.69 2.04
CA ILE A 201 7.03 10.35 2.32
C ILE A 201 8.51 10.39 2.72
N THR A 202 9.28 11.32 2.17
CA THR A 202 10.69 11.50 2.54
C THR A 202 10.81 12.01 3.98
N LEU A 203 10.00 12.99 4.38
CA LEU A 203 9.96 13.47 5.76
C LEU A 203 9.57 12.35 6.73
N LEU A 204 8.52 11.59 6.40
CA LEU A 204 8.09 10.43 7.19
C LEU A 204 9.18 9.37 7.28
N SER A 205 9.83 9.04 6.15
CA SER A 205 10.96 8.10 6.10
C SER A 205 12.08 8.54 7.03
N ILE A 206 12.48 9.81 7.01
CA ILE A 206 13.55 10.33 7.87
C ILE A 206 13.16 10.26 9.34
N ILE A 207 11.97 10.74 9.70
CA ILE A 207 11.48 10.75 11.09
C ILE A 207 11.41 9.32 11.63
N LEU A 208 10.81 8.39 10.87
CA LEU A 208 10.72 6.97 11.27
C LEU A 208 12.08 6.30 11.31
N SER A 209 12.98 6.62 10.37
CA SER A 209 14.34 6.11 10.37
C SER A 209 15.08 6.51 11.63
N VAL A 210 15.01 7.78 12.04
CA VAL A 210 15.62 8.25 13.28
C VAL A 210 14.97 7.58 14.49
N TYR A 211 13.65 7.53 14.55
CA TYR A 211 12.89 6.92 15.65
C TYR A 211 13.23 5.44 15.85
N PHE A 212 13.18 4.62 14.81
CA PHE A 212 13.46 3.19 14.91
C PHE A 212 14.94 2.92 15.20
N SER A 213 15.86 3.71 14.63
CA SER A 213 17.30 3.59 14.91
C SER A 213 17.61 3.86 16.38
N TYR A 214 17.01 4.91 16.94
CA TYR A 214 17.14 5.20 18.37
C TYR A 214 16.65 4.04 19.23
N ASN A 215 15.46 3.50 18.94
CA ASN A 215 14.90 2.39 19.71
C ASN A 215 15.74 1.12 19.63
N VAL A 216 16.33 0.81 18.46
CA VAL A 216 17.23 -0.35 18.33
C VAL A 216 18.53 -0.15 19.09
N VAL A 217 19.15 1.03 19.00
CA VAL A 217 20.41 1.31 19.72
C VAL A 217 20.20 1.26 21.24
N LYS A 218 19.04 1.73 21.74
CA LYS A 218 18.67 1.62 23.16
C LYS A 218 18.14 0.24 23.57
N GLY A 219 18.10 -0.75 22.66
CA GLY A 219 17.61 -2.10 22.94
C GLY A 219 16.11 -2.23 23.18
N ARG A 220 15.32 -1.22 22.78
CA ARG A 220 13.85 -1.16 22.95
C ARG A 220 13.06 -1.74 21.78
N MET A 221 13.73 -2.12 20.69
CA MET A 221 13.12 -2.67 19.49
C MET A 221 13.85 -3.93 19.04
N ASN A 222 13.08 -4.91 18.57
CA ASN A 222 13.61 -6.13 18.00
C ASN A 222 14.34 -5.84 16.68
N LEU A 223 15.54 -6.40 16.50
CA LEU A 223 16.33 -6.32 15.27
C LEU A 223 15.55 -6.83 14.05
N ASN A 224 14.66 -7.81 14.21
CA ASN A 224 13.83 -8.31 13.11
C ASN A 224 12.87 -7.26 12.57
N SER A 225 12.15 -6.58 13.45
CA SER A 225 11.26 -5.49 13.07
C SER A 225 12.05 -4.33 12.46
N TYR A 226 13.29 -4.13 12.90
CA TYR A 226 14.14 -3.10 12.32
C TYR A 226 14.62 -3.44 10.91
N LEU A 227 15.02 -4.70 10.68
CA LEU A 227 15.35 -5.20 9.35
C LEU A 227 14.17 -5.08 8.38
N ILE A 228 12.98 -5.48 8.82
CA ILE A 228 11.76 -5.32 8.02
C ILE A 228 11.59 -3.86 7.63
N PHE A 229 11.76 -2.93 8.57
CA PHE A 229 11.66 -1.50 8.29
C PHE A 229 12.72 -1.04 7.28
N ILE A 230 13.97 -1.47 7.42
CA ILE A 230 15.06 -1.17 6.46
C ILE A 230 14.69 -1.66 5.06
N VAL A 231 14.31 -2.94 4.94
CA VAL A 231 14.00 -3.57 3.64
C VAL A 231 12.80 -2.89 3.00
N ALA A 232 11.72 -2.66 3.75
CA ALA A 232 10.53 -1.98 3.24
C ALA A 232 10.86 -0.55 2.77
N ASN A 233 11.64 0.22 3.55
CA ASN A 233 12.00 1.58 3.17
C ASN A 233 12.92 1.61 1.92
N ILE A 234 13.83 0.64 1.78
CA ILE A 234 14.64 0.48 0.57
C ILE A 234 13.76 0.15 -0.64
N ILE A 235 12.84 -0.80 -0.52
CA ILE A 235 11.96 -1.19 -1.63
C ILE A 235 11.07 -0.01 -2.05
N LEU A 236 10.46 0.70 -1.09
CA LEU A 236 9.63 1.87 -1.36
C LEU A 236 10.44 2.99 -2.04
N SER A 237 11.60 3.35 -1.49
CA SER A 237 12.46 4.41 -2.04
C SER A 237 13.02 4.07 -3.43
N LEU A 238 13.40 2.81 -3.68
CA LEU A 238 13.81 2.34 -5.01
C LEU A 238 12.65 2.43 -6.01
N SER A 239 11.45 2.00 -5.61
CA SER A 239 10.28 2.06 -6.47
C SER A 239 9.85 3.49 -6.78
N SER A 240 9.97 4.42 -5.83
CA SER A 240 9.74 5.85 -6.05
C SER A 240 10.77 6.47 -6.99
N LEU A 241 12.05 6.11 -6.83
CA LEU A 241 13.10 6.56 -7.74
C LEU A 241 12.83 6.06 -9.16
N TYR A 242 12.47 4.78 -9.32
CA TYR A 242 12.08 4.23 -10.61
C TYR A 242 10.88 4.97 -11.21
N TYR A 243 9.86 5.26 -10.40
CA TYR A 243 8.69 6.01 -10.84
C TYR A 243 9.09 7.41 -11.32
N SER A 244 9.93 8.14 -10.58
CA SER A 244 10.40 9.48 -10.98
C SER A 244 11.19 9.51 -12.29
N ILE A 245 11.73 8.37 -12.74
CA ILE A 245 12.47 8.25 -14.01
C ILE A 245 11.56 7.80 -15.15
N SER A 246 10.64 6.87 -14.87
CA SER A 246 9.90 6.12 -15.89
C SER A 246 8.42 6.48 -16.01
N LEU A 247 7.87 7.23 -15.04
CA LEU A 247 6.44 7.49 -14.88
C LEU A 247 5.58 6.23 -14.74
N ASN A 248 6.20 5.09 -14.40
CA ASN A 248 5.50 3.82 -14.15
C ASN A 248 5.38 3.55 -12.63
N GLU A 249 4.15 3.57 -12.14
CA GLU A 249 3.77 3.41 -10.72
C GLU A 249 3.65 1.95 -10.27
N ILE A 250 3.61 1.01 -11.21
CA ILE A 250 3.39 -0.41 -10.93
C ILE A 250 4.38 -0.98 -9.91
N PRO A 251 5.70 -0.73 -10.00
CA PRO A 251 6.63 -1.20 -8.96
C PRO A 251 6.36 -0.62 -7.58
N TYR A 252 5.85 0.61 -7.50
CA TYR A 252 5.48 1.24 -6.23
C TYR A 252 4.22 0.61 -5.63
N GLY A 253 3.23 0.26 -6.47
CA GLY A 253 2.05 -0.49 -6.02
C GLY A 253 2.40 -1.87 -5.45
N ILE A 254 3.31 -2.58 -6.13
CA ILE A 254 3.85 -3.86 -5.62
C ILE A 254 4.57 -3.63 -4.27
N ALA A 255 5.41 -2.60 -4.17
CA ALA A 255 6.12 -2.25 -2.94
C ALA A 255 5.16 -1.93 -1.78
N THR A 256 4.07 -1.23 -2.07
CA THR A 256 3.00 -0.92 -1.11
C THR A 256 2.36 -2.20 -0.57
N LEU A 257 1.89 -3.09 -1.45
CA LEU A 257 1.26 -4.35 -1.05
C LEU A 257 2.19 -5.24 -0.23
N ILE A 258 3.46 -5.37 -0.66
CA ILE A 258 4.48 -6.13 0.08
C ILE A 258 4.70 -5.52 1.46
N THR A 259 4.82 -4.20 1.55
CA THR A 259 5.10 -3.52 2.82
C THR A 259 3.96 -3.71 3.82
N ILE A 260 2.70 -3.52 3.40
CA ILE A 260 1.53 -3.74 4.26
C ILE A 260 1.40 -5.23 4.64
N TYR A 261 1.63 -6.14 3.69
CA TYR A 261 1.63 -7.58 3.97
C TYR A 261 2.64 -7.94 5.07
N ILE A 262 3.90 -7.49 4.93
CA ILE A 262 4.95 -7.80 5.92
C ILE A 262 4.64 -7.12 7.26
N ALA A 263 4.11 -5.90 7.25
CA ALA A 263 3.71 -5.15 8.45
C ALA A 263 2.70 -5.93 9.32
N LEU A 264 1.70 -6.55 8.69
CA LEU A 264 0.62 -7.27 9.38
C LEU A 264 0.95 -8.75 9.65
N SER A 265 1.83 -9.36 8.85
CA SER A 265 2.15 -10.80 8.92
C SER A 265 3.08 -11.20 10.06
N ASP A 266 3.72 -10.25 10.76
CA ASP A 266 4.67 -10.51 11.88
C ASP A 266 5.74 -11.53 11.51
N ILE A 267 6.39 -11.29 10.36
CA ILE A 267 7.45 -12.14 9.85
C ILE A 267 8.67 -12.05 10.78
N LYS A 268 9.25 -13.20 11.12
CA LYS A 268 10.44 -13.29 11.98
C LYS A 268 11.62 -13.78 11.16
N PHE A 269 12.64 -12.94 11.03
CA PHE A 269 13.94 -13.36 10.52
C PHE A 269 14.76 -13.95 11.66
N ASN A 270 15.48 -15.05 11.44
CA ASN A 270 16.40 -15.58 12.45
C ASN A 270 17.83 -15.26 12.03
N LEU A 271 18.18 -13.97 12.12
CA LEU A 271 19.50 -13.47 11.74
C LEU A 271 20.15 -12.79 12.94
N ARG A 272 21.40 -13.14 13.22
CA ARG A 272 22.24 -12.41 14.19
C ARG A 272 22.86 -11.23 13.49
N ILE A 273 22.49 -10.02 13.89
CA ILE A 273 22.90 -8.79 13.20
C ILE A 273 23.46 -7.80 14.20
N PRO A 274 24.58 -7.12 13.86
CA PRO A 274 25.15 -6.10 14.73
C PRO A 274 24.23 -4.88 14.83
N THR A 275 24.23 -4.22 15.98
CA THR A 275 23.46 -2.99 16.22
C THR A 275 23.88 -1.83 15.32
N THR A 276 25.08 -1.87 14.71
CA THR A 276 25.56 -0.89 13.72
C THR A 276 24.80 -0.90 12.40
N ILE A 277 23.87 -1.84 12.21
CA ILE A 277 23.04 -1.92 11.00
C ILE A 277 22.21 -0.66 10.74
N TRP A 278 22.05 0.22 11.73
CA TRP A 278 21.35 1.49 11.54
C TRP A 278 21.92 2.36 10.43
N LEU A 279 23.21 2.23 10.11
CA LEU A 279 23.83 2.94 9.00
C LEU A 279 23.18 2.59 7.65
N LEU A 280 22.56 1.41 7.49
CA LEU A 280 21.89 1.02 6.25
C LEU A 280 20.70 1.91 5.89
N LEU A 281 20.06 2.58 6.86
CA LEU A 281 18.97 3.52 6.57
C LEU A 281 19.44 4.82 5.91
N ALA A 282 20.75 5.05 5.81
CA ALA A 282 21.28 6.11 4.94
C ALA A 282 20.98 5.84 3.47
N ILE A 283 20.92 4.56 3.05
CA ILE A 283 20.63 4.17 1.67
C ILE A 283 19.23 4.63 1.23
N PRO A 284 18.12 4.28 1.92
CA PRO A 284 16.81 4.78 1.54
C PRO A 284 16.71 6.31 1.63
N GLN A 285 17.43 6.97 2.55
CA GLN A 285 17.44 8.45 2.59
C GLN A 285 18.11 9.06 1.34
N ALA A 286 19.18 8.44 0.83
CA ALA A 286 19.79 8.83 -0.44
C ALA A 286 18.79 8.69 -1.59
N LEU A 287 18.13 7.54 -1.68
CA LEU A 287 17.18 7.22 -2.74
C LEU A 287 15.96 8.15 -2.75
N TRP A 288 15.41 8.46 -1.57
CA TRP A 288 14.35 9.46 -1.44
C TRP A 288 14.80 10.86 -1.89
N GLY A 289 16.00 11.28 -1.50
CA GLY A 289 16.55 12.57 -1.92
C GLY A 289 16.77 12.67 -3.44
N LEU A 290 17.23 11.59 -4.06
CA LEU A 290 17.33 11.47 -5.52
C LEU A 290 15.96 11.56 -6.19
N SER A 291 14.97 10.83 -5.69
CA SER A 291 13.61 10.83 -6.24
C SER A 291 12.96 12.22 -6.18
N ILE A 292 13.09 12.95 -5.07
CA ILE A 292 12.62 14.34 -4.97
C ILE A 292 13.31 15.23 -6.01
N ALA A 293 14.64 15.14 -6.12
CA ALA A 293 15.38 15.99 -7.04
C ALA A 293 14.91 15.81 -8.49
N LEU A 294 14.65 14.56 -8.90
CA LEU A 294 14.10 14.23 -10.22
C LEU A 294 12.70 14.82 -10.43
N TRP A 295 11.79 14.66 -9.47
CA TRP A 295 10.44 15.23 -9.55
C TRP A 295 10.42 16.76 -9.66
N TYR A 296 11.37 17.44 -9.03
CA TYR A 296 11.53 18.89 -9.12
C TYR A 296 12.42 19.33 -10.31
N ASN A 297 12.88 18.40 -11.16
CA ASN A 297 13.78 18.64 -12.28
C ASN A 297 15.10 19.35 -11.85
N LEU A 298 15.59 19.03 -10.66
CA LEU A 298 16.82 19.55 -10.07
C LEU A 298 17.99 18.60 -10.36
N LEU A 299 18.20 18.25 -11.64
CA LEU A 299 19.16 17.22 -12.06
C LEU A 299 20.58 17.47 -11.52
N GLN A 300 20.99 18.74 -11.45
CA GLN A 300 22.30 19.16 -10.95
C GLN A 300 22.47 18.96 -9.43
N PHE A 301 21.37 18.78 -8.70
CA PHE A 301 21.35 18.64 -7.24
C PHE A 301 20.90 17.25 -6.77
N GLU A 302 20.65 16.30 -7.68
CA GLU A 302 20.24 14.92 -7.34
C GLU A 302 21.14 14.29 -6.29
N LEU A 303 22.43 14.17 -6.63
CA LEU A 303 23.42 13.59 -5.72
C LEU A 303 23.58 14.42 -4.45
N LEU A 304 23.46 15.75 -4.54
CA LEU A 304 23.62 16.64 -3.40
C LEU A 304 22.47 16.47 -2.38
N LEU A 305 21.23 16.37 -2.85
CA LEU A 305 20.07 16.11 -2.01
C LEU A 305 20.12 14.70 -1.42
N GLY A 306 20.43 13.67 -2.21
CA GLY A 306 20.57 12.30 -1.71
C GLY A 306 21.65 12.16 -0.63
N ILE A 307 22.86 12.68 -0.90
CA ILE A 307 23.96 12.69 0.07
C ILE A 307 23.61 13.54 1.29
N GLY A 308 22.99 14.70 1.08
CA GLY A 308 22.55 15.60 2.14
C GLY A 308 21.60 14.94 3.13
N LEU A 309 20.56 14.26 2.65
CA LEU A 309 19.62 13.53 3.52
C LEU A 309 20.27 12.35 4.23
N SER A 310 21.17 11.64 3.56
CA SER A 310 21.94 10.54 4.16
C SER A 310 22.81 11.03 5.33
N ILE A 311 23.54 12.13 5.12
CA ILE A 311 24.37 12.75 6.16
C ILE A 311 23.49 13.27 7.30
N PHE A 312 22.38 13.95 6.98
CA PHE A 312 21.44 14.45 7.97
C PHE A 312 20.91 13.32 8.88
N TYR A 313 20.53 12.19 8.29
CA TYR A 313 20.12 11.00 9.02
C TYR A 313 21.24 10.48 9.95
N ILE A 314 22.45 10.29 9.43
CA ILE A 314 23.59 9.78 10.22
C ILE A 314 23.90 10.69 11.41
N ILE A 315 23.92 12.01 11.19
CA ILE A 315 24.15 12.99 12.26
C ILE A 315 23.03 12.92 13.29
N SER A 316 21.77 12.87 12.85
CA SER A 316 20.60 12.81 13.74
C SER A 316 20.64 11.60 14.67
N VAL A 317 20.92 10.40 14.12
CA VAL A 317 21.06 9.18 14.93
C VAL A 317 22.25 9.28 15.88
N ARG A 318 23.41 9.77 15.42
CA ARG A 318 24.60 9.92 16.28
C ARG A 318 24.38 10.89 17.44
N LEU A 319 23.67 11.98 17.22
CA LEU A 319 23.36 12.95 18.28
C LEU A 319 22.42 12.34 19.31
N ILE A 320 21.33 11.70 18.86
CA ILE A 320 20.31 11.16 19.75
C ILE A 320 20.81 9.93 20.52
N THR A 321 21.75 9.16 19.97
CA THR A 321 22.29 7.96 20.64
C THR A 321 23.40 8.26 21.65
N LYS A 322 24.02 9.45 21.60
CA LYS A 322 25.02 9.90 22.60
C LYS A 322 24.40 10.26 23.95
N PHE A 323 23.10 10.57 23.98
CA PHE A 323 22.31 10.81 25.19
C PHE A 323 21.42 9.59 25.47
#